data_AF-A0A559V7K8-F1
#
_entry.id   AF-A0A559V7K8-F1
#
_cell.length_a   1.000
_cell.length_b   1.000
_cell.length_c   1.000
_cell.angle_alpha   90.00
_cell.angle_beta   90.00
_cell.angle_gamma   90.00
#
_symmetry.space_group_name_H-M   'P 1'
#
loop_
_entity.id
_entity.type
_entity.pdbx_description
1 polymer ?
#
loop_
_entity_poly.entity_id
_entity_poly.type
_entity_poly.pdbx_seq_one_letter_code
_entity_poly.pdbx_strand_id
1 'polypeptide(L)'
;MTFQRAKRMVAAAGVVVAAGALPILVASPASATQGDCSNYVATHGYRAGVKVKAACGNKAMPFPGGPDIANPFCIHGLVALGVSNGVAGEACVRA
;
A
#
# COMPACT_ATOMS: atom_id res chain seq x y z
N MET A 1 -41.76 8.22 5.73
CA MET A 1 -40.76 9.31 5.85
C MET A 1 -39.53 8.92 5.04
N THR A 2 -39.33 9.64 3.93
CA THR A 2 -38.11 10.15 3.25
C THR A 2 -36.70 9.53 3.49
N PHE A 3 -35.91 9.56 2.39
CA PHE A 3 -34.44 9.36 2.18
C PHE A 3 -33.94 7.92 1.89
N GLN A 4 -33.81 7.49 0.63
CA GLN A 4 -32.86 7.82 -0.45
C GLN A 4 -31.52 7.03 -0.43
N ARG A 5 -31.35 6.21 -1.48
CA ARG A 5 -30.12 5.76 -2.19
C ARG A 5 -29.09 4.96 -1.38
N ALA A 6 -28.86 3.68 -1.62
CA ALA A 6 -29.45 2.73 -2.53
C ALA A 6 -29.26 1.30 -1.97
N LYS A 7 -30.40 0.59 -1.87
CA LYS A 7 -30.64 -0.87 -1.89
C LYS A 7 -29.42 -1.76 -1.60
N ARG A 8 -29.27 -2.32 -0.39
CA ARG A 8 -29.88 -3.59 0.08
C ARG A 8 -29.96 -4.67 -0.99
N MET A 9 -29.30 -5.79 -0.71
CA MET A 9 -29.63 -7.20 -1.03
C MET A 9 -28.29 -7.97 -0.98
N VAL A 10 -28.04 -9.05 -0.25
CA VAL A 10 -28.88 -10.07 0.39
C VAL A 10 -28.00 -10.76 1.45
N ALA A 11 -28.59 -11.09 2.60
CA ALA A 11 -28.02 -12.03 3.56
C ALA A 11 -28.15 -13.46 3.02
N ALA A 12 -27.08 -14.25 3.06
CA ALA A 12 -27.17 -15.69 2.93
C ALA A 12 -26.35 -16.34 4.06
N ALA A 13 -27.07 -16.84 5.05
CA ALA A 13 -26.56 -17.79 6.03
C ALA A 13 -26.19 -19.10 5.31
N GLY A 14 -25.06 -19.70 5.69
CA GLY A 14 -24.67 -21.04 5.24
C GLY A 14 -23.35 -21.44 5.91
N VAL A 15 -23.44 -22.28 6.94
CA VAL A 15 -22.29 -22.86 7.65
C VAL A 15 -21.74 -24.02 6.83
N VAL A 16 -20.43 -24.03 6.57
CA VAL A 16 -19.69 -25.27 6.26
C VAL A 16 -18.35 -25.23 6.99
N VAL A 17 -18.22 -26.03 8.03
CA VAL A 17 -16.95 -26.27 8.73
C VAL A 17 -16.15 -27.24 7.85
N ALA A 18 -15.25 -26.68 7.04
CA ALA A 18 -14.18 -27.46 6.41
C ALA A 18 -12.92 -27.28 7.25
N ALA A 19 -12.58 -28.29 8.05
CA ALA A 19 -11.26 -28.41 8.66
C ALA A 19 -10.24 -28.67 7.54
N GLY A 20 -9.72 -27.58 6.97
CA GLY A 20 -8.56 -27.58 6.09
C GLY A 20 -7.66 -26.47 6.58
N ALA A 21 -6.40 -26.77 6.84
CA ALA A 21 -5.38 -25.79 7.20
C ALA A 21 -5.35 -24.70 6.12
N LEU A 22 -6.06 -23.60 6.36
CA LEU A 22 -5.96 -22.41 5.55
C LEU A 22 -4.49 -21.98 5.70
N PRO A 23 -3.73 -21.79 4.60
CA PRO A 23 -2.50 -21.04 4.72
C PRO A 23 -2.95 -19.74 5.36
N ILE A 24 -2.47 -19.49 6.59
CA ILE A 24 -2.52 -18.16 7.15
C ILE A 24 -1.71 -17.38 6.12
N LEU A 25 -2.42 -16.74 5.19
CA LEU A 25 -1.90 -15.70 4.35
C LEU A 25 -1.60 -14.59 5.34
N VAL A 26 -0.49 -14.77 6.06
CA VAL A 26 0.30 -13.69 6.60
C VAL A 26 0.75 -12.98 5.34
N ALA A 27 -0.15 -12.15 4.79
CA ALA A 27 0.22 -11.06 3.93
C ALA A 27 1.22 -10.29 4.77
N SER A 28 2.49 -10.64 4.60
CA SER A 28 3.58 -10.00 5.31
C SER A 28 3.38 -8.52 5.02
N PRO A 29 3.43 -7.62 6.01
CA PRO A 29 3.23 -6.20 5.80
C PRO A 29 4.20 -5.59 4.77
N ALA A 30 5.18 -6.35 4.26
CA ALA A 30 5.93 -6.06 3.04
C ALA A 30 5.07 -5.81 1.79
N SER A 31 3.90 -6.44 1.64
CA SER A 31 3.04 -6.28 0.45
C SER A 31 2.02 -5.14 0.58
N ALA A 32 1.61 -4.82 1.82
CA ALA A 32 0.65 -3.75 2.08
C ALA A 32 1.30 -2.37 1.90
N THR A 33 2.46 -2.14 2.55
CA THR A 33 3.15 -0.83 2.47
C THR A 33 3.81 -0.59 1.11
N GLN A 34 4.31 -1.64 0.43
CA GLN A 34 4.77 -1.52 -0.96
C GLN A 34 3.61 -1.18 -1.92
N GLY A 35 2.39 -1.66 -1.60
CA GLY A 35 1.16 -1.30 -2.29
C GLY A 35 0.84 0.19 -2.13
N ASP A 36 0.90 0.71 -0.91
CA ASP A 36 0.61 2.12 -0.61
C ASP A 36 1.60 3.08 -1.27
N CYS A 37 2.90 2.78 -1.22
CA CYS A 37 3.92 3.58 -1.92
C CYS A 37 3.71 3.58 -3.43
N SER A 38 3.52 2.40 -4.05
CA SER A 38 3.35 2.32 -5.50
C SER A 38 2.01 2.92 -5.97
N ASN A 39 0.95 2.81 -5.16
CA ASN A 39 -0.32 3.44 -5.43
C ASN A 39 -0.25 4.97 -5.31
N TYR A 40 0.43 5.50 -4.29
CA TYR A 40 0.66 6.95 -4.15
C TYR A 40 1.41 7.51 -5.37
N VAL A 41 2.44 6.81 -5.84
CA VAL A 41 3.13 7.21 -7.08
C VAL A 41 2.17 7.19 -8.28
N ALA A 42 1.28 6.19 -8.38
CA ALA A 42 0.29 6.09 -9.44
C ALA A 42 -0.78 7.20 -9.41
N THR A 43 -1.30 7.55 -8.23
CA THR A 43 -2.32 8.61 -8.07
C THR A 43 -1.77 9.99 -8.41
N HIS A 44 -0.45 10.17 -8.32
CA HIS A 44 0.26 11.38 -8.74
C HIS A 44 0.64 11.39 -10.23
N GLY A 45 0.14 10.45 -11.03
CA GLY A 45 0.28 10.45 -12.50
C GLY A 45 1.52 9.72 -13.02
N TYR A 46 2.29 9.05 -12.16
CA TYR A 46 3.46 8.28 -12.57
C TYR A 46 3.08 6.82 -12.87
N ARG A 47 3.86 6.17 -13.73
CA ARG A 47 3.67 4.74 -14.04
C ARG A 47 4.26 3.87 -12.94
N ALA A 48 3.41 3.33 -12.06
CA ALA A 48 3.78 2.38 -11.02
C ALA A 48 4.10 0.98 -11.59
N GLY A 49 5.25 0.85 -12.25
CA GLY A 49 5.76 -0.42 -12.79
C GLY A 49 6.65 -1.20 -11.82
N VAL A 50 7.28 -2.27 -12.31
CA VAL A 50 8.20 -3.11 -11.52
C VAL A 50 9.34 -2.33 -10.87
N LYS A 51 9.84 -1.27 -11.52
CA LYS A 51 10.90 -0.41 -10.96
C LYS A 51 10.42 0.43 -9.78
N VAL A 52 9.19 0.96 -9.83
CA VAL A 52 8.57 1.68 -8.72
C VAL A 52 8.35 0.74 -7.54
N LYS A 53 7.85 -0.47 -7.81
CA LYS A 53 7.69 -1.51 -6.78
C LYS A 53 9.03 -1.88 -6.12
N ALA A 54 10.09 -2.01 -6.92
CA ALA A 54 11.44 -2.27 -6.41
C ALA A 54 11.96 -1.12 -5.52
N ALA A 55 11.77 0.13 -5.93
CA ALA A 55 12.13 1.30 -5.11
C ALA A 55 11.34 1.33 -3.80
N CYS A 56 10.02 1.14 -3.86
CA CYS A 56 9.12 1.00 -2.72
C CYS A 56 9.40 -0.24 -1.86
N GLY A 57 10.27 -1.16 -2.28
CA GLY A 57 10.74 -2.27 -1.45
C GLY A 57 11.65 -1.80 -0.30
N ASN A 58 12.21 -0.60 -0.40
CA ASN A 58 12.97 0.04 0.68
C ASN A 58 12.00 0.71 1.66
N LYS A 59 11.59 -0.05 2.68
CA LYS A 59 10.64 0.37 3.71
C LYS A 59 11.05 1.66 4.43
N ALA A 60 10.07 2.41 4.90
CA ALA A 60 10.29 3.53 5.81
C ALA A 60 11.11 3.10 7.03
N MET A 61 11.94 4.00 7.54
CA MET A 61 12.80 3.74 8.70
C MET A 61 12.08 4.22 9.96
N PRO A 62 12.01 3.39 11.02
CA PRO A 62 11.39 3.80 12.27
C PRO A 62 12.22 4.89 12.95
N PHE A 63 11.54 5.94 13.42
CA PHE A 63 12.17 7.01 14.19
C PHE A 63 11.69 6.95 15.66
N PRO A 64 12.59 6.76 16.63
CA PRO A 64 12.19 6.64 18.03
C PRO A 64 11.58 7.95 18.53
N GLY A 65 10.33 7.87 19.01
CA GLY A 65 9.60 9.01 19.55
C GLY A 65 8.93 9.91 18.49
N GLY A 66 8.79 9.46 17.25
CA GLY A 66 8.10 10.21 16.20
C GLY A 66 7.57 9.34 15.06
N PRO A 67 7.09 9.95 13.96
CA PRO A 67 6.63 9.22 12.78
C PRO A 67 7.80 8.60 12.01
N ASP A 68 7.54 7.52 11.28
CA ASP A 68 8.51 6.88 10.40
C ASP A 68 9.04 7.88 9.35
N ILE A 69 10.31 7.73 8.99
CA ILE A 69 10.98 8.59 8.02
C ILE A 69 11.21 7.85 6.71
N ALA A 70 11.10 8.56 5.59
CA ALA A 70 11.33 7.99 4.27
C ALA A 70 12.75 7.47 4.14
N ASN A 71 12.88 6.27 3.57
CA ASN A 71 14.18 5.68 3.31
C ASN A 71 14.88 6.40 2.14
N PRO A 72 16.13 6.87 2.29
CA PRO A 72 16.85 7.57 1.23
C PRO A 72 17.04 6.73 -0.03
N PHE A 73 17.15 5.39 0.10
CA PHE A 73 17.23 4.49 -1.07
C PHE A 73 15.89 4.40 -1.81
N CYS A 74 14.77 4.48 -1.10
CA CYS A 74 13.45 4.57 -1.72
C CYS A 74 13.34 5.87 -2.52
N ILE A 75 13.68 7.01 -1.90
CA ILE A 75 13.60 8.33 -2.53
C ILE A 75 14.48 8.37 -3.77
N HIS A 76 15.76 7.99 -3.64
CA HIS A 76 16.70 7.99 -4.75
C HIS A 76 16.25 7.06 -5.89
N GLY A 77 15.69 5.89 -5.55
CA GLY A 77 15.12 4.96 -6.53
C GLY A 77 13.96 5.57 -7.31
N LEU A 78 13.02 6.24 -6.65
CA LEU A 78 11.89 6.90 -7.30
C LEU A 78 12.31 8.13 -8.11
N VAL A 79 13.23 8.95 -7.59
CA VAL A 79 13.77 10.13 -8.29
C VAL A 79 14.52 9.72 -9.55
N ALA A 80 15.30 8.63 -9.52
CA ALA A 80 15.95 8.09 -10.71
C ALA A 80 14.96 7.60 -11.78
N LEU A 81 13.70 7.34 -11.41
CA LEU A 81 12.60 7.01 -12.32
C LEU A 81 11.82 8.24 -12.80
N GLY A 82 12.26 9.45 -12.43
CA GLY A 82 11.62 10.71 -12.80
C GLY A 82 10.47 11.13 -11.88
N VAL A 83 10.26 10.44 -10.74
CA VAL A 83 9.31 10.89 -9.72
C VAL A 83 9.88 12.12 -9.02
N SER A 84 9.09 13.18 -8.88
CA SER A 84 9.55 14.38 -8.18
C SER A 84 9.91 14.08 -6.72
N ASN A 85 10.90 14.80 -6.18
CA ASN A 85 11.40 14.57 -4.82
C ASN A 85 10.29 14.64 -3.75
N GLY A 86 9.33 15.57 -3.90
CA GLY A 86 8.19 15.68 -2.98
C GLY A 86 7.27 14.46 -3.01
N VAL A 87 6.93 13.95 -4.22
CA VAL A 87 6.10 12.75 -4.36
C VAL A 87 6.86 11.51 -3.89
N ALA A 88 8.16 11.44 -4.18
CA ALA A 88 9.01 10.34 -3.73
C ALA A 88 9.11 10.29 -2.20
N GLY A 89 9.33 11.43 -1.54
CA GLY A 89 9.38 11.51 -0.08
C GLY A 89 8.09 11.01 0.57
N GLU A 90 6.94 11.53 0.14
CA GLU A 90 5.63 11.11 0.66
C GLU A 90 5.34 9.63 0.38
N ALA A 91 5.64 9.15 -0.84
CA ALA A 91 5.48 7.74 -1.17
C ALA A 91 6.33 6.83 -0.26
N CYS A 92 7.57 7.23 0.00
CA CYS A 92 8.54 6.44 0.75
C CYS A 92 8.31 6.44 2.27
N VAL A 93 7.60 7.42 2.83
CA VAL A 93 7.08 7.34 4.22
C VAL A 93 5.99 6.27 4.34
N ARG A 94 5.31 5.91 3.24
CA ARG A 94 4.21 4.94 3.19
C ARG A 94 4.66 3.53 2.77
N ALA A 95 5.96 3.33 2.56
CA ALA A 95 6.59 2.12 1.99
C ALA A 95 6.93 1.03 3.01
#